data_AF-A0A3C0T8L4-F1
#
_entry.id   AF-A0A3C0T8L4-F1
#
_cell.length_a   1.000
_cell.length_b   1.000
_cell.length_c   1.000
_cell.angle_alpha   90.00
_cell.angle_beta   90.00
_cell.angle_gamma   90.00
#
_symmetry.space_group_name_H-M   'P 1'
#
loop_
_entity.id
_entity.type
_entity.pdbx_description
1 polymer ?
#
loop_
_entity_poly.entity_id
_entity_poly.type
_entity_poly.pdbx_seq_one_letter_code
_entity_poly.pdbx_strand_id
1 'polypeptide(L)'
;PLFEFSYQTLDPTFERLQHEGTILGLGDGGAHCRLICDSSLPTFMLTHWTRDRTKGHKLSIEEVIKLQTLDTATIYGLSDRGSIQVGKKADINIIDYDGLSIDAPKMIYDLPTGAPRLLQEPNGYKATIVSGQVVRENGEFTGVRPGVVIRGRR
;
A
#
# COMPACT_ATOMS: atom_id res chain seq x y z
N PRO A 1 -14.73 -22.10 -3.32
CA PRO A 1 -14.77 -20.63 -3.48
C PRO A 1 -13.58 -19.98 -2.76
N LEU A 2 -12.76 -19.21 -3.47
CA LEU A 2 -11.90 -18.22 -2.80
C LEU A 2 -12.84 -17.16 -2.20
N PHE A 3 -12.72 -16.90 -0.90
CA PHE A 3 -13.72 -16.24 -0.05
C PHE A 3 -14.38 -15.00 -0.70
N GLU A 4 -13.59 -14.11 -1.30
CA GLU A 4 -14.05 -12.82 -1.86
C GLU A 4 -14.48 -12.88 -3.35
N PHE A 5 -14.50 -14.07 -3.97
CA PHE A 5 -14.79 -14.23 -5.40
C PHE A 5 -15.92 -15.24 -5.68
N SER A 6 -16.83 -15.42 -4.71
CA SER A 6 -17.96 -16.36 -4.82
C SER A 6 -18.88 -16.09 -6.01
N TYR A 7 -19.04 -14.83 -6.41
CA TYR A 7 -19.85 -14.40 -7.54
C TYR A 7 -19.05 -14.27 -8.85
N GLN A 8 -17.80 -14.73 -8.87
CA GLN A 8 -16.87 -14.54 -9.99
C GLN A 8 -16.61 -13.07 -10.34
N THR A 9 -16.87 -12.18 -9.40
CA THR A 9 -16.53 -10.75 -9.46
C THR A 9 -15.98 -10.32 -8.11
N LEU A 10 -15.27 -9.19 -8.11
CA LEU A 10 -14.85 -8.50 -6.90
C LEU A 10 -15.83 -7.37 -6.53
N ASP A 11 -17.08 -7.43 -7.00
CA ASP A 11 -18.07 -6.38 -6.70
C ASP A 11 -18.44 -6.32 -5.20
N PRO A 12 -18.55 -7.45 -4.46
CA PRO A 12 -18.73 -7.38 -3.01
C PRO A 12 -17.58 -6.66 -2.31
N THR A 13 -16.35 -6.79 -2.82
CA THR A 13 -15.21 -6.03 -2.30
C THR A 13 -15.34 -4.55 -2.65
N PHE A 14 -15.77 -4.21 -3.87
CA PHE A 14 -16.03 -2.83 -4.29
C PHE A 14 -17.06 -2.13 -3.40
N GLU A 15 -18.18 -2.80 -3.12
CA GLU A 15 -19.23 -2.29 -2.24
C GLU A 15 -18.72 -2.04 -0.83
N ARG A 16 -17.95 -2.99 -0.26
CA ARG A 16 -17.37 -2.82 1.07
C ARG A 16 -16.35 -1.69 1.13
N LEU A 17 -15.52 -1.52 0.10
CA LEU A 17 -14.53 -0.43 0.05
C LEU A 17 -15.16 0.97 0.07
N GLN A 18 -16.44 1.09 -0.32
CA GLN A 18 -17.18 2.36 -0.27
C GLN A 18 -17.91 2.58 1.06
N HIS A 19 -17.99 1.58 1.93
CA HIS A 19 -18.67 1.71 3.20
C HIS A 19 -17.85 2.61 4.15
N GLU A 20 -18.51 3.55 4.82
CA GLU A 20 -17.87 4.56 5.69
C GLU A 20 -17.04 3.96 6.84
N GLY A 21 -17.45 2.78 7.32
CA GLY A 21 -16.75 2.04 8.37
C GLY A 21 -15.58 1.18 7.88
N THR A 22 -15.29 1.16 6.58
CA THR A 22 -14.20 0.35 6.03
C THR A 22 -12.89 1.12 6.07
N ILE A 23 -11.88 0.50 6.68
CA ILE A 23 -10.52 1.01 6.70
C ILE A 23 -9.58 -0.05 6.15
N LEU A 24 -8.59 0.37 5.37
CA LEU A 24 -7.49 -0.49 4.95
C LEU A 24 -6.53 -0.68 6.12
N GLY A 25 -6.60 -1.85 6.74
CA GLY A 25 -5.97 -2.11 8.04
C GLY A 25 -4.53 -2.65 8.00
N LEU A 26 -4.15 -3.43 6.99
CA LEU A 26 -2.85 -4.13 6.99
C LEU A 26 -2.38 -4.49 5.58
N GLY A 27 -1.07 -4.35 5.33
CA GLY A 27 -0.34 -5.11 4.31
C GLY A 27 0.75 -5.92 4.99
N ASP A 28 0.51 -7.20 5.23
CA ASP A 28 1.41 -8.14 5.94
C ASP A 28 2.60 -8.54 5.06
N GLY A 29 3.62 -7.70 5.06
CA GLY A 29 4.91 -8.03 4.47
C GLY A 29 5.75 -8.92 5.39
N GLY A 30 5.68 -10.24 5.21
CA GLY A 30 6.73 -11.14 5.70
C GLY A 30 6.49 -11.84 7.05
N ALA A 31 5.29 -11.80 7.64
CA ALA A 31 4.96 -12.73 8.74
C ALA A 31 4.70 -14.15 8.20
N HIS A 32 4.06 -14.25 7.03
CA HIS A 32 3.70 -15.50 6.36
C HIS A 32 4.54 -15.73 5.09
N CYS A 33 5.87 -15.59 5.20
CA CYS A 33 6.83 -15.53 4.09
C CYS A 33 6.58 -16.50 2.92
N ARG A 34 6.08 -17.72 3.14
CA ARG A 34 5.88 -18.73 2.07
C ARG A 34 4.46 -18.78 1.49
N LEU A 35 3.49 -18.15 2.12
CA LEU A 35 2.06 -18.35 1.84
C LEU A 35 1.38 -17.10 1.30
N ILE A 36 1.72 -15.92 1.83
CA ILE A 36 1.04 -14.66 1.53
C ILE A 36 2.08 -13.55 1.33
N CYS A 37 1.82 -12.67 0.36
CA CYS A 37 2.55 -11.42 0.17
C CYS A 37 1.54 -10.31 -0.12
N ASP A 38 1.09 -9.63 0.92
CA ASP A 38 0.13 -8.53 0.88
C ASP A 38 0.79 -7.17 1.12
N SER A 39 2.13 -7.11 1.11
CA SER A 39 2.88 -5.86 0.99
C SER A 39 2.59 -5.10 -0.32
N SER A 40 2.03 -5.79 -1.33
CA SER A 40 1.61 -5.19 -2.59
C SER A 40 0.23 -4.52 -2.53
N LEU A 41 -0.50 -4.63 -1.41
CA LEU A 41 -1.84 -4.06 -1.27
C LEU A 41 -1.91 -2.59 -1.71
N PRO A 42 -0.99 -1.69 -1.29
CA PRO A 42 -1.12 -0.29 -1.66
C PRO A 42 -1.04 -0.03 -3.16
N THR A 43 -0.16 -0.79 -3.82
CA THR A 43 0.00 -0.72 -5.27
C THR A 43 -1.18 -1.39 -5.96
N PHE A 44 -1.75 -2.47 -5.42
CA PHE A 44 -2.92 -3.14 -5.98
C PHE A 44 -4.14 -2.23 -5.95
N MET A 45 -4.32 -1.48 -4.86
CA MET A 45 -5.36 -0.48 -4.75
C MET A 45 -5.23 0.61 -5.82
N LEU A 46 -4.03 1.14 -6.04
CA LEU A 46 -3.79 2.19 -7.05
C LEU A 46 -3.75 1.68 -8.50
N THR A 47 -3.60 0.38 -8.73
CA THR A 47 -3.54 -0.18 -10.09
C THR A 47 -4.88 -0.79 -10.45
N HIS A 48 -5.27 -1.88 -9.78
CA HIS A 48 -6.51 -2.59 -10.07
C HIS A 48 -7.74 -1.72 -9.88
N TRP A 49 -7.92 -1.10 -8.70
CA TRP A 49 -9.19 -0.46 -8.36
C TRP A 49 -9.44 0.87 -9.07
N THR A 50 -8.40 1.55 -9.54
CA THR A 50 -8.52 2.89 -10.14
C THR A 50 -8.16 2.90 -11.64
N ARG A 51 -7.45 1.88 -12.15
CA ARG A 51 -6.95 1.87 -13.55
C ARG A 51 -7.24 0.57 -14.30
N ASP A 52 -6.79 -0.58 -13.80
CA ASP A 52 -6.63 -1.81 -14.59
C ASP A 52 -7.84 -2.74 -14.57
N ARG A 53 -8.76 -2.57 -13.61
CA ARG A 53 -9.97 -3.40 -13.52
C ARG A 53 -10.78 -3.32 -14.81
N THR A 54 -11.07 -4.47 -15.42
CA THR A 54 -11.82 -4.56 -16.69
C THR A 54 -13.30 -4.95 -16.51
N LYS A 55 -13.67 -5.55 -15.38
CA LYS A 55 -15.04 -5.99 -15.08
C LYS A 55 -15.56 -5.28 -13.84
N GLY A 56 -16.66 -4.54 -13.94
CA GLY A 56 -17.27 -3.80 -12.81
C GLY A 56 -16.67 -2.41 -12.60
N HIS A 57 -17.11 -1.74 -11.53
CA HIS A 57 -16.78 -0.35 -11.25
C HIS A 57 -15.37 -0.16 -10.71
N LYS A 58 -14.84 1.06 -10.89
CA LYS A 58 -13.56 1.54 -10.36
C LYS A 58 -13.81 2.61 -9.30
N LEU A 59 -12.86 2.75 -8.39
CA LEU A 59 -12.79 3.88 -7.46
C LEU A 59 -12.01 5.03 -8.11
N SER A 60 -12.24 6.25 -7.64
CA SER A 60 -11.35 7.38 -7.97
C SER A 60 -9.99 7.21 -7.30
N ILE A 61 -8.98 7.88 -7.85
CA ILE A 61 -7.62 7.86 -7.28
C ILE A 61 -7.64 8.54 -5.90
N GLU A 62 -8.43 9.60 -5.75
CA GLU A 62 -8.58 10.38 -4.53
C GLU A 62 -9.18 9.56 -3.40
N GLU A 63 -10.21 8.75 -3.67
CA GLU A 63 -10.80 7.83 -2.69
C GLU A 63 -9.78 6.80 -2.21
N VAL A 64 -9.05 6.18 -3.12
CA VAL A 64 -8.02 5.18 -2.79
C VAL A 64 -6.86 5.82 -2.02
N ILE A 65 -6.42 7.02 -2.39
CA ILE A 65 -5.41 7.76 -1.62
C ILE A 65 -5.92 8.06 -0.21
N LYS A 66 -7.15 8.56 -0.07
CA LYS A 66 -7.77 8.87 1.23
C LYS A 66 -7.85 7.64 2.14
N LEU A 67 -8.30 6.50 1.61
CA LEU A 67 -8.40 5.22 2.32
C LEU A 67 -7.04 4.73 2.86
N GLN A 68 -5.95 5.01 2.14
CA GLN A 68 -4.59 4.57 2.49
C GLN A 68 -3.79 5.60 3.29
N THR A 69 -4.30 6.81 3.46
CA THR A 69 -3.56 7.92 4.08
C THR A 69 -4.39 8.56 5.19
N LEU A 70 -5.32 9.45 4.85
CA LEU A 70 -6.09 10.24 5.81
C LEU A 70 -6.95 9.36 6.72
N ASP A 71 -7.68 8.38 6.16
CA ASP A 71 -8.60 7.55 6.94
C ASP A 71 -7.82 6.64 7.91
N THR A 72 -6.73 6.03 7.42
CA THR A 72 -5.80 5.27 8.26
C THR A 72 -5.19 6.14 9.36
N ALA A 73 -4.67 7.34 9.02
CA ALA A 73 -4.10 8.24 10.02
C ALA A 73 -5.15 8.65 11.08
N THR A 74 -6.38 8.90 10.66
CA THR A 74 -7.49 9.28 11.54
C THR A 74 -7.84 8.19 12.54
N ILE A 75 -7.96 6.92 12.09
CA ILE A 75 -8.31 5.83 13.02
C ILE A 75 -7.21 5.55 14.05
N TYR A 76 -5.94 5.76 13.68
CA TYR A 76 -4.82 5.65 14.61
C TYR A 76 -4.59 6.93 15.45
N GLY A 77 -5.38 7.98 15.25
CA GLY A 77 -5.27 9.25 15.99
C GLY A 77 -3.99 10.03 15.67
N LEU A 78 -3.53 9.98 14.43
CA LEU A 78 -2.34 10.67 13.93
C LEU A 78 -2.76 11.91 13.14
N SER A 79 -2.88 13.06 13.82
CA SER A 79 -3.28 14.31 13.18
C SER A 79 -2.13 15.00 12.42
N ASP A 80 -0.89 14.64 12.74
CA ASP A 80 0.34 15.18 12.13
C ASP A 80 0.62 14.70 10.70
N ARG A 81 -0.18 13.78 10.14
CA ARG A 81 0.04 13.18 8.81
C ARG A 81 -1.26 12.80 8.10
N GLY A 82 -1.16 12.00 7.04
CA GLY A 82 -2.29 11.49 6.25
C GLY A 82 -2.81 12.46 5.18
N SER A 83 -2.29 13.69 5.11
CA SER A 83 -2.59 14.63 4.03
C SER A 83 -1.39 15.55 3.76
N ILE A 84 -1.32 16.11 2.54
CA ILE A 84 -0.30 17.07 2.13
C ILE A 84 -0.78 18.48 2.48
N GLN A 85 -0.31 19.00 3.61
CA GLN A 85 -0.67 20.33 4.12
C GLN A 85 0.53 20.95 4.83
N VAL A 86 0.62 22.28 4.81
CA VAL A 86 1.64 23.02 5.56
C VAL A 86 1.54 22.66 7.05
N GLY A 87 2.68 22.39 7.68
CA GLY A 87 2.76 22.02 9.10
C GLY A 87 2.58 20.53 9.39
N LYS A 88 2.11 19.73 8.41
CA LYS A 88 2.10 18.27 8.53
C LYS A 88 3.45 17.66 8.23
N LYS A 89 3.65 16.44 8.71
CA LYS A 89 4.85 15.65 8.49
C LYS A 89 5.03 15.33 7.00
N ALA A 90 6.24 15.52 6.50
CA ALA A 90 6.62 15.20 5.13
C ALA A 90 6.82 13.69 4.92
N ASP A 91 5.72 12.94 5.01
CA ASP A 91 5.65 11.53 4.60
C ASP A 91 4.90 11.47 3.26
N ILE A 92 5.65 11.26 2.16
CA ILE A 92 5.16 11.48 0.79
C ILE A 92 5.63 10.35 -0.12
N ASN A 93 4.77 9.89 -1.02
CA ASN A 93 5.17 9.06 -2.17
C ASN A 93 5.05 9.87 -3.46
N ILE A 94 6.05 9.77 -4.32
CA ILE A 94 6.01 10.27 -5.70
C ILE A 94 5.88 9.04 -6.60
N ILE A 95 4.78 8.99 -7.35
CA ILE A 95 4.37 7.81 -8.12
C ILE A 95 4.17 8.22 -9.57
N ASP A 96 4.81 7.48 -10.47
CA ASP A 96 4.49 7.44 -11.89
C ASP A 96 3.27 6.55 -12.06
N TYR A 97 2.10 7.17 -12.03
CA TYR A 97 0.82 6.46 -11.99
C TYR A 97 0.56 5.67 -13.27
N ASP A 98 0.98 6.15 -14.44
CA ASP A 98 0.78 5.42 -15.69
C ASP A 98 1.71 4.20 -15.77
N GLY A 99 2.94 4.31 -15.26
CA GLY A 99 3.90 3.22 -15.16
C GLY A 99 3.76 2.30 -13.94
N LEU A 100 2.85 2.62 -13.00
CA LEU A 100 2.70 1.88 -11.75
C LEU A 100 2.24 0.44 -12.03
N SER A 101 2.95 -0.56 -11.53
CA SER A 101 2.58 -1.97 -11.74
C SER A 101 3.07 -2.85 -10.60
N ILE A 102 2.57 -4.09 -10.57
CA ILE A 102 2.96 -5.11 -9.59
C ILE A 102 3.30 -6.37 -10.36
N ASP A 103 4.48 -6.90 -10.13
CA ASP A 103 4.92 -8.15 -10.74
C ASP A 103 4.08 -9.35 -10.26
N ALA A 104 4.13 -10.47 -11.00
CA ALA A 104 3.66 -11.74 -10.47
C ALA A 104 4.49 -12.14 -9.23
N PRO A 105 3.89 -12.78 -8.21
CA PRO A 105 4.62 -13.21 -7.02
C PRO A 105 5.69 -14.25 -7.39
N LYS A 106 6.91 -14.09 -6.86
CA LYS A 106 8.07 -14.96 -7.10
C LYS A 106 8.58 -15.52 -5.78
N MET A 107 9.04 -16.77 -5.79
CA MET A 107 9.74 -17.38 -4.65
C MET A 107 11.22 -17.04 -4.71
N ILE A 108 11.76 -16.43 -3.66
CA ILE A 108 13.18 -16.07 -3.53
C ILE A 108 13.79 -16.67 -2.26
N TYR A 109 15.12 -16.78 -2.20
CA TYR A 109 15.86 -17.51 -1.15
C TYR A 109 16.97 -16.63 -0.55
N ASP A 110 16.60 -15.45 -0.04
CA ASP A 110 17.53 -14.40 0.40
C ASP A 110 17.52 -14.16 1.93
N LEU A 111 16.77 -14.96 2.70
CA LEU A 111 16.80 -14.91 4.16
C LEU A 111 18.13 -15.46 4.71
N PRO A 112 18.57 -15.05 5.92
CA PRO A 112 19.86 -15.48 6.49
C PRO A 112 20.06 -17.01 6.58
N THR A 113 18.97 -17.77 6.69
CA THR A 113 19.00 -19.24 6.75
C THR A 113 18.82 -19.92 5.38
N GLY A 114 18.73 -19.15 4.30
CA GLY A 114 18.36 -19.65 2.97
C GLY A 114 16.89 -20.06 2.84
N ALA A 115 16.06 -19.76 3.85
CA ALA A 115 14.63 -20.04 3.78
C ALA A 115 13.97 -19.20 2.66
N PRO A 116 12.98 -19.77 1.95
CA PRO A 116 12.30 -19.06 0.89
C PRO A 116 11.25 -18.09 1.42
N ARG A 117 11.00 -17.04 0.64
CA ARG A 117 9.87 -16.12 0.80
C ARG A 117 9.27 -15.72 -0.55
N LEU A 118 7.98 -15.45 -0.56
CA LEU A 118 7.26 -14.83 -1.67
C LEU A 118 7.55 -13.33 -1.67
N LEU A 119 7.96 -12.83 -2.82
CA LEU A 119 8.15 -11.42 -3.08
C LEU A 119 7.32 -10.99 -4.27
N GLN A 120 6.70 -9.82 -4.14
CA GLN A 120 5.98 -9.18 -5.21
C GLN A 120 6.45 -7.73 -5.29
N GLU A 121 7.23 -7.41 -6.32
CA GLU A 121 7.89 -6.11 -6.46
C GLU A 121 6.97 -5.13 -7.20
N PRO A 122 6.78 -3.91 -6.66
CA PRO A 122 6.10 -2.87 -7.38
C PRO A 122 7.07 -2.06 -8.26
N ASN A 123 6.59 -1.58 -9.40
CA ASN A 123 7.29 -0.62 -10.25
C ASN A 123 6.53 0.72 -10.28
N GLY A 124 7.20 1.81 -10.64
CA GLY A 124 6.58 3.14 -10.80
C GLY A 124 6.68 4.06 -9.57
N TYR A 125 7.23 3.61 -8.44
CA TYR A 125 7.59 4.50 -7.33
C TYR A 125 8.87 5.26 -7.65
N LYS A 126 8.77 6.59 -7.83
CA LYS A 126 9.92 7.46 -8.08
C LYS A 126 10.66 7.81 -6.79
N ALA A 127 9.91 8.13 -5.74
CA ALA A 127 10.49 8.37 -4.42
C ALA A 127 9.50 8.04 -3.30
N THR A 128 10.02 7.54 -2.19
CA THR A 128 9.33 7.48 -0.90
C THR A 128 10.09 8.34 0.08
N ILE A 129 9.39 9.27 0.71
CA ILE A 129 9.93 10.28 1.62
C ILE A 129 9.30 10.05 2.99
N VAL A 130 10.12 10.00 4.03
CA VAL A 130 9.68 9.88 5.42
C VAL A 130 10.38 10.94 6.24
N SER A 131 9.63 11.73 7.01
CA SER A 131 10.19 12.86 7.76
C SER A 131 10.99 13.86 6.90
N GLY A 132 10.63 14.01 5.62
CA GLY A 132 11.35 14.89 4.68
C GLY A 132 12.64 14.30 4.10
N GLN A 133 12.98 13.04 4.39
CA GLN A 133 14.16 12.38 3.84
C GLN A 133 13.76 11.25 2.88
N VAL A 134 14.44 11.15 1.74
CA VAL A 134 14.20 10.12 0.73
C VAL A 134 14.72 8.77 1.25
N VAL A 135 13.82 7.83 1.51
CA VAL A 135 14.14 6.47 1.98
C VAL A 135 14.21 5.47 0.84
N ARG A 136 13.47 5.71 -0.25
CA ARG A 136 13.61 4.96 -1.49
C ARG A 136 13.58 5.90 -2.68
N GLU A 137 14.38 5.59 -3.69
CA GLU A 137 14.45 6.33 -4.94
C GLU A 137 14.53 5.34 -6.11
N ASN A 138 13.62 5.48 -7.09
CA ASN A 138 13.53 4.62 -8.28
C ASN A 138 13.57 3.11 -7.95
N GLY A 139 12.83 2.69 -6.91
CA GLY A 139 12.78 1.30 -6.45
C GLY A 139 13.88 0.91 -5.46
N GLU A 140 14.98 1.66 -5.36
CA GLU A 140 16.12 1.30 -4.51
C GLU A 140 16.02 1.89 -3.11
N PHE A 141 16.51 1.16 -2.10
CA PHE A 141 16.58 1.66 -0.73
C PHE A 141 17.83 2.53 -0.53
N THR A 142 17.66 3.74 0.00
CA THR A 142 18.77 4.71 0.15
C THR A 142 19.65 4.46 1.37
N GLY A 143 19.26 3.54 2.26
CA GLY A 143 19.92 3.32 3.55
C GLY A 143 19.37 4.18 4.68
N VAL A 144 18.66 5.27 4.37
CA VAL A 144 18.14 6.22 5.36
C VAL A 144 16.96 5.63 6.13
N ARG A 145 16.96 5.76 7.46
CA ARG A 145 15.92 5.24 8.36
C ARG A 145 15.43 6.33 9.32
N PRO A 146 14.67 7.33 8.83
CA PRO A 146 14.27 8.50 9.61
C PRO A 146 12.97 8.27 10.40
N GLY A 147 12.48 7.02 10.40
CA GLY A 147 11.29 6.59 11.14
C GLY A 147 11.55 6.64 12.64
N VAL A 148 10.52 7.00 13.40
CA VAL A 148 10.56 7.07 14.86
C VAL A 148 9.38 6.30 15.45
N VAL A 149 9.57 5.79 16.66
CA VAL A 149 8.49 5.12 17.40
C VAL A 149 7.36 6.12 17.67
N ILE A 150 6.14 5.74 17.31
CA ILE A 150 4.92 6.46 17.66
C ILE A 150 4.43 5.91 19.00
N ARG A 151 4.36 6.78 20.02
CA ARG A 151 4.02 6.39 21.41
C ARG A 151 2.56 6.68 21.78
N GLY A 152 1.72 7.04 20.81
CA GLY A 152 0.33 7.41 21.02
C GLY A 152 -0.15 8.39 19.96
N ARG A 153 -1.28 9.04 20.24
CA ARG A 153 -1.86 10.08 19.39
C ARG A 153 -0.87 11.23 19.17
N ARG A 154 -0.92 11.84 18.00
CA ARG A 154 -0.08 12.98 17.61
C ARG A 154 -0.91 14.09 17.01
#